data_AF-A0A448STR5-F1
#
_entry.id   AF-A0A448STR5-F1
#
_cell.length_a   1.000
_cell.length_b   1.000
_cell.length_c   1.000
_cell.angle_alpha   90.00
_cell.angle_beta   90.00
_cell.angle_gamma   90.00
#
_symmetry.space_group_name_H-M   'P 1'
#
loop_
_entity.id
_entity.type
_entity.pdbx_description
1 polymer ?
#
loop_
_entity_poly.entity_id
_entity_poly.type
_entity_poly.pdbx_seq_one_letter_code
_entity_poly.pdbx_strand_id
1 'polypeptide(L)' 'MIWAFGVMASRLMLGMHWPRDLAMAIVISWLLVTLASWLTQRWFGPLTIPPQEQQEIGEREREQ' A
#
# COMPACT_ATOMS: atom_id res chain seq x y z
N MET A 1 3.46 -4.35 -7.89
CA MET A 1 2.07 -4.87 -7.87
C MET A 1 1.98 -6.35 -8.29
N ILE A 2 2.65 -6.75 -9.38
CA ILE A 2 2.63 -8.14 -9.89
C ILE A 2 3.04 -9.19 -8.83
N TRP A 3 4.02 -8.86 -7.98
CA TRP A 3 4.48 -9.76 -6.92
C TRP A 3 3.42 -10.06 -5.84
N ALA A 4 2.68 -9.04 -5.40
CA ALA A 4 1.61 -9.21 -4.41
C ALA A 4 0.47 -10.08 -4.98
N PHE A 5 0.10 -9.86 -6.25
CA PHE A 5 -0.89 -10.70 -6.95
C PHE A 5 -0.42 -12.15 -7.09
N GLY A 6 0.86 -12.38 -7.38
CA GLY A 6 1.44 -13.72 -7.47
C GLY A 6 1.38 -14.50 -6.16
N VAL A 7 1.69 -13.85 -5.03
CA VAL A 7 1.60 -14.47 -3.69
C VAL A 7 0.14 -14.80 -3.33
N MET A 8 -0.80 -13.91 -3.65
CA MET A 8 -2.23 -14.12 -3.41
C MET A 8 -2.79 -15.28 -4.24
N ALA A 9 -2.47 -15.34 -5.53
CA ALA A 9 -2.92 -16.39 -6.43
C ALA A 9 -2.33 -17.76 -6.08
N SER A 10 -1.06 -17.81 -5.67
CA SER A 10 -0.40 -19.05 -5.27
C SER A 10 -1.05 -19.69 -4.04
N ARG A 11 -1.48 -18.88 -3.05
CA ARG A 11 -2.20 -19.40 -1.87
C ARG A 11 -3.64 -19.84 -2.16
N LEU A 12 -4.29 -19.27 -3.18
CA LEU A 12 -5.60 -19.69 -3.69
C LEU A 12 -5.50 -21.04 -4.42
N MET A 13 -4.46 -21.24 -5.24
CA MET A 13 -4.22 -22.49 -5.99
C MET A 13 -3.84 -23.68 -5.09
N LEU A 14 -3.27 -23.45 -3.91
CA LEU A 14 -2.91 -24.49 -2.94
C LEU A 14 -4.13 -25.08 -2.17
N GLY A 15 -5.36 -24.62 -2.44
CA GLY A 15 -6.59 -25.32 -2.07
C GLY A 15 -6.99 -25.30 -0.58
N MET A 16 -6.23 -24.63 0.28
CA MET A 16 -6.49 -24.60 1.74
C MET A 16 -7.37 -23.43 2.24
N HIS A 17 -7.66 -22.41 1.41
CA HIS A 17 -8.44 -21.24 1.85
C HIS A 17 -9.53 -20.89 0.81
N TRP A 18 -10.79 -20.82 1.26
CA TRP A 18 -11.91 -20.34 0.44
C TRP A 18 -11.62 -18.90 -0.01
N PRO A 19 -11.99 -18.48 -1.23
CA PRO A 19 -11.74 -17.13 -1.75
C PRO A 19 -12.27 -16.00 -0.83
N ARG A 20 -13.28 -16.33 -0.03
CA ARG A 20 -13.83 -15.45 1.01
C ARG A 20 -12.83 -15.11 2.11
N ASP A 21 -11.99 -16.05 2.51
CA ASP A 21 -10.99 -15.83 3.56
C ASP A 21 -9.89 -14.87 3.08
N LEU A 22 -9.42 -15.05 1.84
CA LEU A 22 -8.50 -14.12 1.19
C LEU A 22 -9.10 -12.71 1.04
N ALA A 23 -10.38 -12.62 0.64
CA ALA A 23 -11.07 -11.33 0.55
C ALA A 23 -11.13 -10.62 1.92
N MET A 24 -11.44 -11.36 3.00
CA MET A 24 -11.43 -10.82 4.36
C MET A 24 -10.03 -10.38 4.79
N ALA A 25 -8.99 -11.15 4.49
CA ALA A 25 -7.60 -10.78 4.81
C ALA A 25 -7.16 -9.50 4.09
N ILE A 26 -7.58 -9.30 2.83
CA ILE A 26 -7.33 -8.05 2.08
C ILE A 26 -8.06 -6.88 2.73
N VAL A 27 -9.35 -7.06 3.07
CA VAL A 27 -10.15 -6.00 3.70
C VAL A 27 -9.58 -5.61 5.06
N ILE A 28 -9.17 -6.58 5.88
CA ILE A 28 -8.53 -6.33 7.19
C ILE A 28 -7.19 -5.61 6.98
N SER A 29 -6.36 -6.06 6.04
CA SER A 29 -5.06 -5.43 5.76
C SER A 29 -5.24 -4.00 5.25
N TRP A 30 -6.23 -3.77 4.38
CA TRP A 30 -6.56 -2.44 3.89
C TRP A 30 -7.02 -1.52 5.02
N LEU A 31 -7.96 -1.97 5.85
CA LEU A 31 -8.42 -1.22 7.03
C LEU A 31 -7.26 -0.87 7.96
N LEU A 32 -6.38 -1.83 8.21
CA LEU A 32 -5.24 -1.65 9.11
C LEU A 32 -4.22 -0.65 8.55
N VAL A 33 -3.93 -0.72 7.25
CA VAL A 33 -3.06 0.26 6.57
C VAL A 33 -3.69 1.65 6.54
N THR A 34 -4.99 1.76 6.25
CA THR A 34 -5.69 3.04 6.24
C THR A 34 -5.69 3.66 7.63
N LEU A 35 -6.00 2.88 8.69
CA LEU A 35 -5.94 3.37 10.06
C LEU A 35 -4.51 3.75 10.47
N ALA A 36 -3.52 2.92 10.16
CA ALA A 36 -2.13 3.21 10.49
C ALA A 36 -1.65 4.48 9.78
N SER A 37 -1.96 4.63 8.50
CA SER A 37 -1.61 5.82 7.71
C SER A 37 -2.31 7.07 8.25
N TRP A 38 -3.59 6.95 8.60
CA TRP A 38 -4.35 8.05 9.19
C TRP A 38 -3.81 8.45 10.57
N LEU A 39 -3.46 7.47 11.41
CA LEU A 39 -2.89 7.70 12.73
C LEU A 39 -1.50 8.34 12.61
N THR A 40 -0.67 7.87 11.69
CA THR A 40 0.63 8.50 11.41
C THR A 40 0.46 9.94 10.95
N GLN A 41 -0.49 10.23 10.04
CA GLN A 41 -0.78 11.61 9.63
C GLN A 41 -1.30 12.47 10.79
N ARG A 42 -2.10 11.88 11.68
CA ARG A 42 -2.69 12.56 12.84
C ARG A 42 -1.66 12.89 13.93
N TRP A 43 -0.67 12.03 14.14
CA TRP A 43 0.31 12.16 15.23
C TRP A 43 1.67 12.72 14.80
N PHE A 44 2.14 12.41 13.59
CA PHE A 44 3.48 12.81 13.09
C PHE A 44 3.43 13.92 12.03
N GLY A 45 2.25 14.39 11.65
CA GLY A 45 2.06 15.41 10.62
C GLY A 45 1.85 14.83 9.22
N PRO A 46 1.50 15.66 8.23
CA PRO A 46 1.10 15.21 6.91
C PRO A 46 2.24 14.41 6.24
N LEU A 47 1.97 13.18 5.78
CA LEU A 47 2.86 12.42 4.89
C LEU A 47 2.94 13.03 3.47
N THR A 48 2.43 14.26 3.31
CA THR A 48 2.49 15.00 2.07
C THR A 48 3.92 15.43 1.83
N ILE A 49 4.40 15.21 0.61
CA ILE A 49 5.73 15.62 0.17
C ILE A 49 5.86 17.13 0.45
N PRO A 50 6.82 17.55 1.30
CA PRO A 50 7.06 18.97 1.54
C PRO A 50 7.38 19.67 0.20
N PRO A 51 6.99 20.94 0.04
CA PRO A 51 7.16 21.65 -1.24
C PRO A 51 8.61 21.69 -1.76
N GLN A 52 9.60 21.49 -0.88
CA GLN A 52 11.01 21.33 -1.27
C GLN A 52 11.31 20.01 -1.99
N GLU A 53 10.78 18.88 -1.53
CA GLU A 53 10.98 17.58 -2.20
C GLU A 53 10.23 17.52 -3.55
N GLN A 54 9.12 18.25 -3.71
CA GLN A 54 8.42 18.31 -5.00
C GLN A 54 9.23 19.03 -6.09
N GLN A 55 10.04 20.03 -5.72
CA GLN A 55 10.92 20.71 -6.67
C GLN A 55 12.06 19.79 -7.11
N GLU A 56 12.65 19.05 -6.17
CA GLU A 56 13.75 18.11 -6.45
C GLU A 56 13.28 16.92 -7.32
N ILE A 57 12.07 16.40 -7.10
CA ILE A 57 11.47 15.38 -7.97
C ILE A 57 11.22 15.93 -9.38
N GLY A 58 10.70 17.15 -9.48
CA GLY A 58 10.44 17.80 -10.77
C GLY A 58 11.70 18.12 -11.57
N GLU A 59 12.81 18.44 -10.91
CA GLU A 59 14.12 18.58 -11.57
C GLU A 59 14.64 17.22 -12.06
N ARG A 60 14.56 16.17 -11.23
CA ARG A 60 14.97 14.81 -11.62
C ARG A 60 14.14 14.22 -12.77
N GLU A 61 12.85 14.52 -12.84
CA GLU A 61 11.98 14.12 -13.96
C GLU A 61 12.28 14.90 -15.26
N ARG A 62 12.84 16.11 -15.16
CA ARG A 62 13.25 16.92 -16.33
C ARG A 62 14.63 16.55 -16.86
N GLU A 63 15.49 15.99 -16.02
CA GLU A 63 16.83 15.52 -16.39
C GLU A 63 16.85 14.11 -17.01
N GLN A 64 15.75 13.34 -16.91
CA GLN A 64 15.57 12.03 -17.57
C GLN A 64 14.89 12.15 -18.93
#